data_AF-A0A367JCF3-F1
#
_entry.id   AF-A0A367JCF3-F1
#
_cell.length_a   1.000
_cell.length_b   1.000
_cell.length_c   1.000
_cell.angle_alpha   90.00
_cell.angle_beta   90.00
_cell.angle_gamma   90.00
#
_symmetry.space_group_name_H-M   'P 1'
#
loop_
_entity.id
_entity.type
_entity.pdbx_description
1 polymer ?
#
loop_
_entity_poly.entity_id
_entity_poly.type
_entity_poly.pdbx_seq_one_letter_code
_entity_poly.pdbx_strand_id
1 'polypeptide(L)'
;MKMSAHNFTIVSTPGKRISLEKASHPCPKCRHQASVQLIRSERQWIVFNKCISNSMRVRYECSKCRWKNEELPSYPNELNRISNDDFHFQDTDSSSSVLSDLY
;
A
#
# COMPACT_ATOMS: atom_id res chain seq x y z
N MET A 1 38.06 42.04 -16.39
CA MET A 1 37.68 40.66 -16.04
C MET A 1 36.21 40.46 -16.38
N LYS A 2 35.87 39.67 -17.40
CA LYS A 2 34.49 39.37 -17.78
C LYS A 2 34.03 38.15 -16.97
N MET A 3 33.12 38.36 -16.01
CA MET A 3 32.39 37.26 -15.37
C MET A 3 31.37 36.73 -16.38
N SER A 4 31.59 35.52 -16.88
CA SER A 4 30.58 34.76 -17.62
C SER A 4 29.50 34.34 -16.63
N ALA A 5 28.33 34.97 -16.71
CA ALA A 5 27.15 34.54 -15.96
C ALA A 5 26.63 33.24 -16.60
N HIS A 6 27.06 32.09 -16.06
CA HIS A 6 26.50 30.81 -16.44
C HIS A 6 25.08 30.70 -15.89
N ASN A 7 24.10 30.95 -16.76
CA ASN A 7 22.69 30.68 -16.47
C ASN A 7 22.53 29.17 -16.26
N PHE A 8 22.20 28.74 -15.04
CA PHE A 8 21.88 27.35 -14.74
C PHE A 8 20.36 27.19 -14.63
N THR A 9 19.81 26.22 -15.37
CA THR A 9 18.38 25.90 -15.33
C THR A 9 18.17 24.72 -14.40
N ILE A 10 17.42 24.94 -13.31
CA ILE A 10 16.96 23.88 -12.42
C ILE A 10 15.56 23.47 -12.90
N VAL A 11 15.41 22.24 -13.39
CA VAL A 11 14.11 21.70 -13.83
C VAL A 11 13.72 20.60 -12.86
N SER A 12 12.63 20.83 -12.10
CA SER A 12 11.97 19.76 -11.36
C SER A 12 10.93 19.13 -12.27
N THR A 13 11.08 17.85 -12.60
CA THR A 13 10.05 17.14 -13.35
C THR A 13 8.87 16.85 -12.41
N PRO A 14 7.62 17.17 -12.82
CA PRO A 14 6.45 16.86 -12.01
C PRO A 14 6.39 15.36 -11.78
N GLY A 15 6.48 14.97 -10.51
CA GLY A 15 6.58 13.57 -10.12
C GLY A 15 5.37 12.76 -10.55
N LYS A 16 5.59 11.58 -11.12
CA LYS A 16 4.51 10.67 -11.51
C LYS A 16 3.85 10.08 -10.27
N ARG A 17 2.52 10.09 -10.25
CA ARG A 17 1.72 9.48 -9.18
C ARG A 17 0.81 8.42 -9.79
N ILE A 18 0.89 7.20 -9.26
CA ILE A 18 0.18 6.05 -9.78
C ILE A 18 -0.59 5.42 -8.62
N SER A 19 -1.90 5.23 -8.78
CA SER A 19 -2.67 4.42 -7.84
C SER A 19 -2.34 2.95 -8.08
N LEU A 20 -1.89 2.26 -7.03
CA LEU A 20 -1.57 0.83 -7.10
C LEU A 20 -2.78 -0.05 -6.85
N GLU A 21 -3.84 0.52 -6.27
CA GLU A 21 -5.08 -0.20 -5.96
C GLU A 21 -6.30 0.49 -6.56
N LYS A 22 -7.33 -0.31 -6.81
CA LYS A 22 -8.68 0.16 -7.20
C LYS A 22 -9.55 0.44 -5.97
N ALA A 23 -9.30 -0.24 -4.86
CA ALA A 23 -9.99 0.01 -3.60
C ALA A 23 -9.68 1.42 -3.09
N SER A 24 -10.64 2.00 -2.36
CA SER A 24 -10.47 3.28 -1.68
C SER A 24 -10.93 3.12 -0.25
N HIS A 25 -10.12 3.60 0.68
CA HIS A 25 -10.35 3.46 2.10
C HIS A 25 -10.86 4.77 2.71
N PRO A 26 -11.53 4.70 3.86
CA PRO A 26 -11.81 5.89 4.64
C PRO A 26 -10.50 6.59 5.02
N CYS A 27 -10.55 7.91 5.22
CA CYS A 27 -9.43 8.65 5.77
C CYS A 27 -9.56 8.80 7.29
N PRO A 28 -8.53 8.46 8.09
CA PRO A 28 -8.59 8.61 9.54
C PRO A 28 -8.63 10.08 9.96
N LYS A 29 -8.10 11.00 9.13
CA LYS A 29 -8.00 12.43 9.44
C LYS A 29 -9.25 13.22 9.04
N CYS A 30 -9.78 13.00 7.85
CA CYS A 30 -10.92 13.79 7.33
C CYS A 30 -12.22 12.98 7.18
N ARG A 31 -12.23 11.71 7.59
CA ARG A 31 -13.40 10.80 7.62
C ARG A 31 -14.14 10.61 6.30
N HIS A 32 -13.53 11.01 5.18
CA HIS A 32 -14.10 10.77 3.85
C HIS A 32 -14.01 9.28 3.53
N GLN A 33 -15.15 8.65 3.24
CA GLN A 33 -15.33 7.19 3.20
C GLN A 33 -14.57 6.46 2.07
N ALA A 34 -14.13 7.17 1.04
CA ALA A 34 -13.36 6.61 -0.08
C ALA A 34 -12.35 7.65 -0.59
N SER A 35 -11.27 7.85 0.15
CA SER A 35 -10.30 8.90 -0.18
C SER A 35 -8.85 8.50 -0.02
N VAL A 36 -8.56 7.48 0.79
CA VAL A 36 -7.21 6.94 0.98
C VAL A 36 -6.96 5.84 -0.04
N GLN A 37 -5.85 5.94 -0.77
CA GLN A 37 -5.40 4.91 -1.70
C GLN A 37 -3.88 4.72 -1.61
N LEU A 38 -3.42 3.52 -1.93
CA LEU A 38 -2.00 3.20 -2.06
C LEU A 38 -1.42 3.85 -3.32
N ILE A 39 -0.59 4.88 -3.13
CA ILE A 39 0.01 5.65 -4.23
C ILE A 39 1.50 5.37 -4.31
N ARG A 40 1.96 4.99 -5.51
CA ARG A 40 3.37 5.10 -5.90
C ARG A 40 3.64 6.51 -6.39
N SER A 41 4.61 7.17 -5.76
CA SER A 41 5.08 8.49 -6.15
C SER A 41 6.55 8.42 -6.58
N GLU A 42 6.84 8.99 -7.73
CA GLU A 42 8.19 9.07 -8.31
C GLU A 42 8.60 10.53 -8.43
N ARG A 43 9.81 10.88 -7.99
CA ARG A 43 10.37 12.23 -8.12
C ARG A 43 11.78 12.13 -8.64
N GLN A 44 12.08 12.89 -9.70
CA GLN A 44 13.41 12.98 -10.26
C GLN A 44 13.90 14.43 -10.19
N TRP A 45 15.16 14.59 -9.82
CA TRP A 45 15.86 15.87 -9.81
C TRP A 45 16.92 15.86 -10.90
N ILE A 46 16.78 16.77 -11.86
CA ILE A 46 17.70 16.92 -12.98
C ILE A 46 18.36 18.29 -12.87
N VAL A 47 19.70 18.30 -12.82
CA VAL A 47 20.50 19.54 -12.80
C VAL A 47 21.61 19.36 -13.82
N PHE A 48 21.83 20.37 -14.67
CA PHE A 48 22.81 20.30 -15.77
C PHE A 48 22.67 19.07 -16.68
N ASN A 49 21.42 18.72 -17.04
CA ASN A 49 21.10 17.51 -17.81
C ASN A 49 21.56 16.20 -17.15
N LYS A 50 21.97 16.23 -15.88
CA LYS A 50 22.35 15.07 -15.10
C LYS A 50 21.27 14.78 -14.06
N CYS A 51 20.77 13.55 -14.05
CA CYS A 51 19.89 13.08 -12.98
C CYS A 51 20.73 12.96 -11.69
N ILE A 52 20.39 13.75 -10.69
CA ILE A 52 21.10 13.77 -9.40
C ILE A 52 20.38 12.89 -8.37
N SER A 53 19.06 12.79 -8.46
CA SER A 53 18.29 12.01 -7.52
C SER A 53 17.04 11.45 -8.16
N ASN A 54 16.77 10.18 -7.89
CA ASN A 54 15.51 9.53 -8.16
C ASN A 54 14.97 8.99 -6.84
N SER A 55 13.77 9.42 -6.45
CA SER A 55 13.09 8.97 -5.24
C SER A 55 11.75 8.36 -5.62
N MET A 56 11.62 7.08 -5.35
CA MET A 56 10.36 6.34 -5.44
C MET A 56 9.87 6.05 -4.02
N ARG A 57 8.60 6.34 -3.76
CA ARG A 57 7.95 6.02 -2.48
C ARG A 57 6.54 5.50 -2.72
N VAL A 58 6.21 4.41 -2.04
CA VAL A 58 4.87 3.81 -2.02
C VAL A 58 4.29 4.05 -0.65
N ARG A 59 3.10 4.66 -0.58
CA ARG A 59 2.41 4.97 0.68
C ARG A 59 0.95 5.24 0.44
N TYR A 60 0.14 5.05 1.47
CA TYR A 60 -1.25 5.46 1.47
C TYR A 60 -1.34 6.98 1.48
N GLU A 61 -2.21 7.55 0.64
CA GLU A 61 -2.46 8.97 0.59
C GLU A 61 -3.95 9.28 0.46
N CYS A 62 -4.43 10.24 1.25
CA CYS A 62 -5.77 10.79 1.12
C CYS A 62 -5.84 11.86 0.01
N SER A 63 -6.72 11.67 -0.97
CA SER A 63 -6.97 12.63 -2.06
C SER A 63 -7.58 13.95 -1.59
N LYS A 64 -8.25 13.97 -0.43
CA LYS A 64 -8.95 15.16 0.10
C LYS A 64 -8.09 16.00 1.04
N CYS A 65 -7.45 15.40 2.04
CA CYS A 65 -6.71 16.13 3.07
C CYS A 65 -5.19 15.93 2.99
N ARG A 66 -4.69 15.20 1.98
CA ARG A 66 -3.27 14.89 1.77
C ARG A 66 -2.58 14.21 2.96
N TRP A 67 -3.35 13.56 3.84
CA TRP A 67 -2.79 12.65 4.84
C TRP A 67 -2.03 11.53 4.14
N LYS A 68 -0.90 11.10 4.73
CA LYS A 68 -0.01 10.09 4.16
C LYS A 68 0.51 9.17 5.25
N ASN A 69 0.58 7.87 4.98
CA ASN A 69 1.19 6.89 5.89
C ASN A 69 1.75 5.70 5.12
N GLU A 70 2.78 5.05 5.65
CA GLU A 70 3.39 3.88 5.02
C GLU A 70 2.44 2.68 5.07
N GLU A 71 1.70 2.55 6.17
CA GLU A 71 0.73 1.47 6.39
C GLU A 71 -0.71 1.98 6.27
N LEU A 72 -1.61 1.08 5.86
CA LEU A 72 -3.04 1.34 5.88
C LEU A 72 -3.46 1.47 7.34
N PRO A 73 -4.20 2.52 7.72
CA PRO A 73 -4.63 2.64 9.10
C PRO A 73 -5.60 1.50 9.41
N SER A 74 -5.25 0.66 10.40
CA SER A 74 -6.14 -0.37 10.92
C SER A 74 -7.34 0.30 11.59
N TYR A 75 -8.52 0.12 11.00
CA TYR A 75 -9.76 0.49 11.67
C TYR A 75 -10.09 -0.60 12.70
N PRO A 76 -10.47 -0.23 13.94
CA PRO A 76 -10.74 -1.20 15.01
C PRO A 76 -11.93 -2.14 14.74
N ASN A 77 -12.58 -2.09 13.57
CA ASN A 77 -13.73 -2.92 13.24
C ASN A 77 -13.42 -4.19 12.41
N GLU A 78 -12.20 -4.39 11.92
CA GLU A 78 -11.88 -5.49 10.99
C GLU A 78 -11.11 -6.65 11.64
N LEU A 79 -10.81 -6.61 12.95
CA LEU A 79 -10.18 -7.75 13.65
C LEU A 79 -11.18 -8.83 14.10
N ASN A 80 -12.49 -8.65 13.83
CA ASN A 80 -13.54 -9.53 14.34
C ASN A 80 -14.11 -10.51 13.29
N ARG A 81 -13.44 -10.68 12.15
CA ARG A 81 -13.87 -11.62 11.08
C ARG A 81 -12.89 -12.72 10.73
N ILE A 82 -11.74 -12.81 11.40
CA ILE A 82 -10.80 -13.93 11.24
C ILE A 82 -10.59 -14.58 12.61
N SER A 83 -11.65 -15.21 13.12
CA SER A 83 -11.57 -16.17 14.23
C SER A 83 -12.88 -16.94 14.24
N ASN A 84 -13.06 -17.88 13.30
CA ASN A 84 -13.99 -19.03 13.34
C ASN A 84 -14.15 -19.66 11.94
N ASP A 85 -13.04 -20.04 11.29
CA ASP A 85 -13.10 -21.13 10.31
C ASP A 85 -12.15 -22.22 10.79
N ASP A 86 -12.81 -23.17 11.42
CA ASP A 86 -12.36 -24.43 11.98
C ASP A 86 -11.56 -25.22 10.92
N PHE A 87 -10.23 -25.24 11.06
CA PHE A 87 -9.39 -26.17 10.32
C PHE A 87 -9.59 -27.58 10.88
N HIS A 88 -10.71 -28.22 10.53
CA HIS A 88 -10.88 -29.65 10.77
C HIS A 88 -10.13 -30.42 9.68
N PHE A 89 -8.85 -30.67 9.94
CA PHE A 89 -8.07 -31.67 9.20
C PHE A 89 -8.63 -33.04 9.63
N GLN A 90 -9.52 -33.63 8.83
CA GLN A 90 -9.88 -35.04 8.99
C GLN A 90 -8.77 -35.86 8.35
N ASP A 91 -7.80 -36.26 9.17
CA ASP A 91 -6.90 -37.36 8.88
C ASP A 91 -7.75 -38.62 8.68
N THR A 92 -7.96 -39.01 7.43
CA THR A 92 -8.48 -40.34 7.09
C THR A 92 -7.35 -41.34 7.26
N ASP A 93 -7.06 -41.70 8.51
CA ASP A 93 -6.41 -42.95 8.85
C ASP A 93 -7.40 -43.80 9.62
N SER A 94 -7.90 -44.86 8.98
CA SER A 94 -8.72 -45.87 9.66
C SER A 94 -8.40 -47.23 9.07
N SER A 95 -7.24 -47.75 9.49
CA SER A 95 -6.99 -49.18 9.52
C SER A 95 -7.51 -49.78 10.83
N SER A 96 -8.43 -50.74 10.68
CA SER A 96 -8.77 -51.86 11.57
C SER A 96 -9.46 -51.54 12.92
N SER A 97 -10.62 -52.17 13.15
CA SER A 97 -10.74 -53.46 13.86
C SER A 97 -12.07 -53.61 14.61
N VAL A 98 -12.63 -54.83 14.51
CA VAL A 98 -13.48 -55.58 15.47
C VAL A 98 -14.97 -55.22 15.73
N LEU A 99 -15.80 -56.19 15.31
CA LEU A 99 -16.82 -56.95 16.06
C LEU A 99 -18.18 -56.35 16.46
N SER A 100 -19.19 -57.13 16.07
CA SER A 100 -20.36 -57.58 16.85
C SER A 100 -21.73 -56.91 16.65
N ASP A 101 -22.56 -57.68 15.93
CA ASP A 101 -23.86 -58.20 16.37
C ASP A 101 -25.17 -57.43 16.13
N LEU A 102 -26.14 -58.22 15.61
CA LEU A 102 -27.61 -58.14 15.73
C LEU A 102 -28.41 -57.20 14.80
N TYR A 103 -28.89 -57.73 13.67
CA TYR A 103 -30.27 -58.23 13.50
C TYR A 103 -30.46 -58.97 12.18
#